data_AF-A0A7X8YVQ3-F1
#
_entry.id   AF-A0A7X8YVQ3-F1
#
_cell.length_a   1.000
_cell.length_b   1.000
_cell.length_c   1.000
_cell.angle_alpha   90.00
_cell.angle_beta   90.00
_cell.angle_gamma   90.00
#
_symmetry.space_group_name_H-M   'P 1'
#
loop_
_entity.id
_entity.type
_entity.pdbx_description
1 polymer ?
#
loop_
_entity_poly.entity_id
_entity_poly.type
_entity_poly.pdbx_seq_one_letter_code
_entity_poly.pdbx_strand_id
1 'polypeptide(L)'
;MTNPTTDPVIRNYREQISDNDLKILEALNKRIKLVKSLKDYKEAHGLSFYDAAQEDWVITYLCRANRGPLSNEGLREIYGLVLEWAKREAARLGEAETQ
;
A
#
# COMPACT_ATOMS: atom_id res chain seq x y z
N MET A 1 40.76 5.77 -4.29
CA MET A 1 39.56 5.70 -3.44
C MET A 1 38.35 5.82 -4.34
N THR A 2 37.56 4.75 -4.51
CA THR A 2 36.33 4.82 -5.30
C THR A 2 35.30 5.63 -4.53
N ASN A 3 34.83 6.71 -5.16
CA ASN A 3 33.74 7.52 -4.61
C ASN A 3 32.48 6.62 -4.61
N PRO A 4 31.75 6.42 -3.49
CA PRO A 4 30.59 5.51 -3.44
C PRO A 4 29.49 5.87 -4.45
N THR A 5 29.50 7.09 -4.98
CA THR A 5 28.63 7.56 -6.06
C THR A 5 28.97 6.99 -7.44
N THR A 6 30.19 6.50 -7.65
CA THR A 6 30.70 5.96 -8.94
C THR A 6 30.97 4.47 -8.92
N ASP A 7 30.71 3.78 -7.80
CA ASP A 7 30.88 2.33 -7.73
C ASP A 7 29.78 1.63 -8.57
N PRO A 8 30.17 0.82 -9.58
CA PRO A 8 29.21 0.20 -10.49
C PRO A 8 28.31 -0.84 -9.81
N VAL A 9 28.78 -1.50 -8.75
CA VAL A 9 27.98 -2.48 -8.00
C VAL A 9 26.92 -1.75 -7.18
N ILE A 10 27.30 -0.68 -6.49
CA ILE A 10 26.35 0.16 -5.74
C ILE A 10 25.29 0.74 -6.68
N ARG A 11 25.70 1.23 -7.85
CA ARG A 11 24.77 1.76 -8.86
C ARG A 11 23.78 0.70 -9.33
N ASN A 12 24.24 -0.51 -9.66
CA ASN A 12 23.37 -1.60 -10.09
C ASN A 12 22.34 -2.02 -9.02
N TYR A 13 22.71 -2.01 -7.73
CA TYR A 13 21.75 -2.26 -6.65
C TYR A 13 20.72 -1.13 -6.52
N ARG A 14 21.13 0.14 -6.67
CA ARG A 14 20.20 1.27 -6.61
C ARG A 14 19.19 1.25 -7.75
N GLU A 15 19.60 0.86 -8.95
CA GLU A 15 18.71 0.68 -10.11
C GLU A 15 17.66 -0.41 -9.80
N GLN A 16 18.08 -1.58 -9.30
CA GLN A 16 17.15 -2.65 -8.89
C GLN A 16 16.18 -2.24 -7.77
N ILE A 17 16.66 -1.49 -6.77
CA ILE A 17 15.81 -0.96 -5.69
C ILE A 17 14.77 0.00 -6.27
N SER A 18 15.20 0.92 -7.14
CA SER A 18 14.31 1.90 -7.78
C SER A 18 13.22 1.22 -8.61
N ASP A 19 13.58 0.19 -9.38
CA ASP A 19 12.61 -0.61 -10.15
C ASP A 19 11.61 -1.34 -9.24
N ASN A 20 12.05 -1.81 -8.07
CA ASN A 20 11.17 -2.41 -7.08
C ASN A 20 10.24 -1.37 -6.42
N ASP A 21 10.77 -0.19 -6.11
CA ASP A 21 9.99 0.91 -5.52
C ASP A 21 8.88 1.39 -6.46
N LEU A 22 9.12 1.42 -7.77
CA LEU A 22 8.08 1.69 -8.77
C LEU A 22 6.94 0.65 -8.71
N LYS A 23 7.28 -0.63 -8.57
CA LYS A 23 6.27 -1.70 -8.44
C LYS A 23 5.46 -1.57 -7.14
N ILE A 24 6.12 -1.17 -6.05
CA ILE A 24 5.43 -0.89 -4.78
C ILE A 24 4.46 0.27 -4.95
N LEU A 25 4.90 1.37 -5.58
CA LEU A 25 4.06 2.54 -5.84
C LEU A 25 2.85 2.20 -6.72
N GLU A 26 3.05 1.43 -7.79
CA GLU A 26 1.97 0.93 -8.64
C GLU A 26 0.94 0.09 -7.86
N ALA A 27 1.41 -0.81 -7.00
CA ALA A 27 0.55 -1.65 -6.17
C ALA A 27 -0.25 -0.82 -5.16
N LEU A 28 0.36 0.18 -4.53
CA LEU A 28 -0.31 1.11 -3.61
C LEU A 28 -1.40 1.92 -4.34
N ASN A 29 -1.08 2.48 -5.50
CA ASN A 29 -2.03 3.23 -6.32
C ASN A 29 -3.22 2.35 -6.76
N LYS A 30 -2.95 1.10 -7.17
CA LYS A 30 -4.00 0.14 -7.50
C LYS A 30 -4.89 -0.16 -6.29
N ARG A 31 -4.30 -0.33 -5.11
CA ARG A 31 -5.03 -0.57 -3.86
C ARG A 31 -5.95 0.61 -3.53
N ILE A 32 -5.48 1.85 -3.64
CA ILE A 32 -6.28 3.06 -3.43
C ILE A 32 -7.51 3.06 -4.35
N LYS A 33 -7.32 2.80 -5.64
CA LYS A 33 -8.42 2.75 -6.62
C LYS A 33 -9.47 1.69 -6.27
N LEU A 34 -9.03 0.50 -5.86
CA LEU A 34 -9.95 -0.57 -5.43
C LEU A 34 -10.74 -0.19 -4.17
N VAL A 35 -10.08 0.45 -3.20
CA VAL A 35 -10.73 0.93 -1.98
C VAL A 35 -11.75 2.02 -2.29
N LYS A 36 -11.46 2.94 -3.23
CA LYS A 36 -12.43 3.91 -3.74
C LYS A 36 -13.64 3.22 -4.36
N SER A 37 -13.44 2.32 -5.32
CA SER A 37 -14.57 1.63 -5.98
C SER A 37 -15.44 0.87 -4.98
N LEU A 38 -14.83 0.26 -3.95
CA LEU A 38 -15.56 -0.38 -2.86
C LEU A 38 -16.35 0.63 -2.01
N LYS A 39 -15.76 1.78 -1.69
CA LYS A 39 -16.42 2.87 -0.97
C LYS A 39 -17.65 3.35 -1.75
N ASP A 40 -17.48 3.70 -3.01
CA ASP A 40 -18.53 4.23 -3.89
C ASP A 40 -19.68 3.22 -4.00
N TYR A 41 -19.36 1.92 -4.17
CA TYR A 41 -20.36 0.86 -4.17
C TYR A 41 -21.13 0.78 -2.85
N LYS A 42 -20.44 0.76 -1.70
CA LYS A 42 -21.09 0.69 -0.39
C LYS A 42 -22.00 1.89 -0.14
N GLU A 43 -21.54 3.10 -0.46
CA GLU A 43 -22.32 4.33 -0.32
C GLU A 43 -23.58 4.32 -1.19
N ALA A 44 -23.47 3.90 -2.46
CA ALA A 44 -24.61 3.77 -3.36
C ALA A 44 -25.68 2.78 -2.86
N HIS A 45 -25.31 1.85 -1.96
CA HIS A 45 -26.20 0.85 -1.37
C HIS A 45 -26.56 1.16 0.10
N GLY A 46 -26.18 2.33 0.63
CA GLY A 46 -26.44 2.71 2.02
C GLY A 46 -25.69 1.87 3.06
N LEU A 47 -24.57 1.24 2.68
CA LEU A 47 -23.74 0.39 3.54
C LEU A 47 -22.61 1.20 4.19
N SER A 48 -22.27 0.86 5.43
CA SER A 48 -21.11 1.45 6.12
C SER A 48 -19.79 1.04 5.45
N PHE A 49 -18.95 2.03 5.16
CA PHE A 49 -17.64 1.82 4.58
C PHE A 49 -16.65 1.17 5.57
N TYR A 50 -16.62 1.64 6.82
CA TYR A 50 -15.67 1.22 7.85
C TYR A 50 -15.94 -0.21 8.36
N ASP A 51 -14.90 -1.05 8.34
CA ASP A 51 -14.94 -2.44 8.81
C ASP A 51 -13.60 -2.84 9.45
N ALA A 52 -13.52 -2.72 10.78
CA ALA A 52 -12.29 -3.04 11.54
C ALA A 52 -11.92 -4.53 11.50
N ALA A 53 -12.91 -5.43 11.43
CA ALA A 53 -12.67 -6.87 11.39
C ALA A 53 -12.03 -7.27 10.06
N GLN A 54 -12.47 -6.65 8.96
CA GLN A 54 -11.85 -6.84 7.66
C GLN A 54 -10.40 -6.35 7.62
N GLU A 55 -10.08 -5.23 8.28
CA GLU A 55 -8.72 -4.70 8.36
C GLU A 55 -7.79 -5.64 9.13
N ASP A 56 -8.22 -6.14 10.29
CA ASP A 56 -7.46 -7.10 11.08
C ASP A 56 -7.25 -8.43 10.32
N TRP A 57 -8.28 -8.90 9.61
CA TRP A 57 -8.18 -10.09 8.78
C TRP A 57 -7.12 -9.94 7.68
N VAL A 58 -7.09 -8.79 6.99
CA VAL A 58 -6.08 -8.51 5.93
C VAL A 58 -4.67 -8.61 6.51
N ILE A 59 -4.42 -7.96 7.64
CA ILE A 59 -3.10 -7.96 8.29
C ILE A 59 -2.71 -9.37 8.73
N THR A 60 -3.63 -10.10 9.36
CA THR A 60 -3.40 -11.47 9.83
C THR A 60 -3.11 -12.42 8.67
N TYR A 61 -3.86 -12.29 7.57
CA TYR A 61 -3.64 -13.08 6.36
C TYR A 61 -2.25 -12.83 5.78
N LEU A 62 -1.84 -11.57 5.68
CA LEU A 62 -0.53 -11.20 5.13
C LEU A 62 0.63 -11.65 6.03
N CYS A 63 0.48 -11.57 7.35
CA CYS A 63 1.46 -12.16 8.29
C CYS A 63 1.66 -13.66 8.01
N ARG A 64 0.58 -14.40 7.76
CA ARG A 64 0.65 -15.85 7.48
C ARG A 64 1.20 -16.16 6.08
N ALA A 65 0.93 -15.30 5.11
CA ALA A 65 1.35 -15.48 3.72
C ALA A 65 2.80 -15.04 3.47
N ASN A 66 3.37 -14.21 4.35
CA ASN A 66 4.72 -13.69 4.19
C ASN A 66 5.78 -14.79 4.30
N ARG A 67 6.41 -15.10 3.17
CA ARG A 67 7.57 -16.01 3.07
C ARG A 67 8.91 -15.26 2.97
N GLY A 68 8.85 -13.93 3.04
CA GLY A 68 10.02 -13.05 2.95
C GLY A 68 10.60 -12.71 4.33
N PRO A 69 11.66 -11.89 4.35
CA PRO A 69 12.41 -11.58 5.57
C PRO A 69 11.72 -10.55 6.49
N LEU A 70 10.59 -9.97 6.07
CA LEU A 70 9.87 -8.97 6.86
C LEU A 70 9.29 -9.61 8.13
N SER A 71 9.51 -9.01 9.31
CA SER A 71 8.94 -9.53 10.55
C SER A 71 7.42 -9.32 10.58
N ASN A 72 6.71 -10.14 11.36
CA ASN A 72 5.27 -9.96 11.55
C ASN A 72 4.93 -8.63 12.23
N GLU A 73 5.82 -8.09 13.07
CA GLU A 73 5.66 -6.77 13.69
C GLU A 73 5.76 -5.67 12.63
N GLY A 74 6.84 -5.65 11.84
CA GLY A 74 7.02 -4.67 10.77
C GLY A 74 5.94 -4.76 9.69
N LEU A 75 5.45 -5.97 9.38
CA LEU A 75 4.33 -6.13 8.45
C LEU A 75 3.05 -5.47 8.99
N ARG A 76 2.74 -5.63 10.29
CA ARG A 76 1.58 -4.99 10.91
C ARG A 76 1.67 -3.47 10.84
N GLU A 77 2.83 -2.92 11.17
CA GLU A 77 3.06 -1.47 11.12
C GLU A 77 2.88 -0.91 9.71
N ILE A 78 3.57 -1.53 8.73
CA ILE A 78 3.50 -1.11 7.32
C ILE A 78 2.07 -1.21 6.80
N TYR A 79 1.39 -2.34 7.02
CA TYR A 79 0.04 -2.51 6.49
C TYR A 79 -1.01 -1.67 7.21
N GLY A 80 -0.79 -1.32 8.48
CA GLY A 80 -1.60 -0.31 9.18
C GLY A 80 -1.58 1.02 8.43
N LEU A 81 -0.38 1.50 8.06
CA LEU A 81 -0.20 2.73 7.28
C LEU A 81 -0.81 2.61 5.88
N VAL A 82 -0.62 1.48 5.19
CA VAL A 82 -1.21 1.24 3.86
C VAL A 82 -2.74 1.30 3.91
N LEU A 83 -3.35 0.73 4.96
CA LEU A 83 -4.80 0.77 5.17
C LEU A 83 -5.29 2.19 5.45
N GLU A 84 -4.61 2.90 6.35
CA GLU A 84 -4.93 4.30 6.69
C GLU A 84 -4.89 5.21 5.46
N TRP A 85 -3.78 5.22 4.74
CA TRP A 85 -3.59 6.08 3.58
C TRP A 85 -4.53 5.72 2.43
N ALA A 86 -4.79 4.43 2.23
CA ALA A 86 -5.74 4.03 1.19
C ALA A 86 -7.16 4.52 1.45
N LYS A 87 -7.62 4.50 2.72
CA LYS A 87 -8.92 5.06 3.09
C LYS A 87 -8.95 6.58 2.90
N ARG A 88 -7.90 7.29 3.33
CA ARG A 88 -7.78 8.74 3.21
C ARG A 88 -7.81 9.20 1.75
N GLU A 89 -7.00 8.59 0.90
CA GLU A 89 -6.94 8.95 -0.53
C GLU A 89 -8.22 8.55 -1.28
N ALA A 90 -8.81 7.39 -0.96
CA ALA A 90 -10.09 7.01 -1.54
C ALA A 90 -11.21 8.01 -1.21
N ALA A 91 -11.23 8.53 0.03
CA ALA A 91 -12.17 9.58 0.42
C ALA A 91 -11.94 10.87 -0.37
N ARG A 92 -10.69 11.35 -0.45
CA ARG A 92 -10.31 12.55 -1.20
C ARG A 92 -10.68 12.48 -2.69
N LEU A 93 -10.50 11.31 -3.31
CA LEU A 93 -10.86 11.12 -4.72
C LEU A 93 -12.37 11.20 -4.97
N GLY A 94 -13.21 10.76 -4.03
CA GLY A 94 -14.67 10.94 -4.12
C GLY A 94 -15.10 12.40 -3.99
N GLU A 95 -14.42 13.19 -3.16
CA GLU A 95 -14.68 14.63 -3.01
C GLU A 95 -14.31 15.41 -4.27
N ALA A 96 -13.22 15.03 -4.93
CA ALA A 96 -12.74 15.66 -6.16
C ALA A 96 -13.62 15.38 -7.40
N GLU A 97 -14.40 14.28 -7.40
CA GLU A 97 -15.36 13.98 -8.48
C GLU A 97 -16.69 14.74 -8.33
N THR A 98 -16.95 15.32 -7.16
CA THR A 98 -18.19 16.05 -6.85
C THR A 98 -18.03 17.58 -7.06
N GLN A 99 -16.83 18.06 -7.38
CA GLN A 99 -16.51 19.47 -7.73
C GLN A 99 -16.35 19.63 -9.24
#